data_AF-A0A066ZCW1-F1
#
_entry.id   AF-A0A066ZCW1-F1
#
_cell.length_a   1.000
_cell.length_b   1.000
_cell.length_c   1.000
_cell.angle_alpha   90.00
_cell.angle_beta   90.00
_cell.angle_gamma   90.00
#
_symmetry.space_group_name_H-M   'P 1'
#
loop_
_entity.id
_entity.type
_entity.pdbx_description
1 polymer ?
#
loop_
_entity_poly.entity_id
_entity_poly.type
_entity_poly.pdbx_seq_one_letter_code
_entity_poly.pdbx_strand_id
1 'polypeptide(L)'
;MARRSTTLRLLVPALLAAGGIVPLTAGSASAATPICMNGTLQFDYQSAEAGPTKPTLTRSARNASVELWGREKSTDTDHKLNSDTQLTGAADGSFNLCYTPVSTSSMDHLYVRFATQNNQVWRVVQDANNTPYSFTTATQSNVSASVALGTVKPPVATNRAWHAFDTVNALWSKRANSTTPCWTSAEANAATCTTMNLNWTSGSGTGPWYITGSHTVFLSDQDPDSEHMVLHEASHFFQHRLYKDFWPANIPNCNPHYINWPSSGTCAWTEAFADAAAAYVLGDQRFVFPNGDVTPFVAGDAWQTGDQVQGNIDMALLKLWNTVDGNWNGTIASLGTNTPTTFADWFKNVRLTSGLSTTGAALTAVDSSSINYGPTVIDDNGYHALTNGGGNALQRGGTCSGSIPSVAEFAALDTSRASQRWKFASNGDGTVRIYDSCLIPLYLTARPTPAARSPSRPSTSARPTRSGRSPRTPSAPTP
;
A
#
# COMPACT_ATOMS: atom_id res chain seq x y z
N MET A 1 -7.44 -54.37 33.47
CA MET A 1 -7.84 -54.71 34.85
C MET A 1 -8.57 -53.49 35.42
N ALA A 2 -9.76 -53.50 36.02
CA ALA A 2 -10.72 -54.51 36.40
C ALA A 2 -12.14 -53.88 36.41
N ARG A 3 -13.16 -54.74 36.36
CA ARG A 3 -14.62 -54.46 36.34
C ARG A 3 -15.19 -54.02 37.71
N ARG A 4 -16.47 -53.59 37.66
CA ARG A 4 -17.60 -53.69 38.63
C ARG A 4 -18.03 -52.34 39.22
N SER A 5 -19.30 -52.05 39.54
CA SER A 5 -20.60 -52.70 39.33
C SER A 5 -21.71 -51.75 39.81
N THR A 6 -22.84 -51.75 39.09
CA THR A 6 -24.25 -51.80 39.54
C THR A 6 -24.77 -50.92 40.71
N THR A 7 -25.81 -50.12 40.43
CA THR A 7 -27.01 -50.10 41.30
C THR A 7 -28.29 -49.91 40.51
N LEU A 8 -29.17 -50.91 40.66
CA LEU A 8 -30.53 -51.03 40.16
C LEU A 8 -31.48 -50.52 41.26
N ARG A 9 -32.45 -49.66 40.95
CA ARG A 9 -33.67 -49.49 41.76
C ARG A 9 -34.88 -49.40 40.83
N LEU A 10 -35.67 -50.47 40.86
CA LEU A 10 -37.08 -50.50 40.45
C LEU A 10 -37.94 -49.94 41.59
N LEU A 11 -38.99 -49.19 41.24
CA LEU A 11 -40.30 -49.25 41.90
C LEU A 11 -41.37 -48.68 40.95
N VAL A 12 -42.52 -49.34 40.98
CA VAL A 12 -43.59 -49.43 39.98
C VAL A 12 -44.77 -48.49 40.39
N PRO A 13 -45.99 -48.61 39.81
CA PRO A 13 -46.65 -47.69 38.89
C PRO A 13 -47.74 -46.82 39.55
N ALA A 14 -48.20 -45.75 38.88
CA ALA A 14 -49.48 -45.14 39.25
C ALA A 14 -50.20 -44.45 38.07
N LEU A 15 -51.37 -45.01 37.78
CA LEU A 15 -52.58 -44.42 37.18
C LEU A 15 -52.55 -43.89 35.74
N LEU A 16 -53.21 -44.68 34.89
CA LEU A 16 -53.91 -44.25 33.69
C LEU A 16 -54.90 -43.12 34.01
N ALA A 17 -54.69 -41.95 33.40
CA ALA A 17 -55.76 -41.03 33.05
C ALA A 17 -55.92 -41.08 31.53
N ALA A 18 -57.01 -41.69 31.07
CA ALA A 18 -57.42 -41.66 29.67
C ALA A 18 -57.94 -40.26 29.32
N GLY A 19 -57.03 -39.33 29.05
CA GLY A 19 -57.33 -38.10 28.32
C GLY A 19 -57.25 -38.39 26.82
N GLY A 20 -58.31 -38.11 26.08
CA GLY A 20 -58.35 -38.31 24.62
C GLY A 20 -57.17 -37.63 23.94
N ILE A 21 -56.24 -38.44 23.44
CA ILE A 21 -55.14 -37.98 22.59
C ILE A 21 -55.80 -37.60 21.25
N VAL A 22 -56.20 -36.35 21.11
CA VAL A 22 -56.40 -35.78 19.78
C VAL A 22 -55.03 -35.87 19.11
N PRO A 23 -54.86 -36.61 18.00
CA PRO A 23 -53.64 -36.52 17.24
C PRO A 23 -53.58 -35.08 16.75
N LEU A 24 -52.79 -34.25 17.43
CA LEU A 24 -52.28 -33.02 16.86
C LEU A 24 -51.42 -33.47 15.69
N THR A 25 -52.04 -33.61 14.52
CA THR A 25 -51.34 -33.62 13.25
C THR A 25 -50.69 -32.25 13.15
N ALA A 26 -49.51 -32.10 13.74
CA ALA A 26 -48.60 -31.05 13.38
C ALA A 26 -48.38 -31.23 11.87
N GLY A 27 -49.12 -30.43 11.08
CA GLY A 27 -48.93 -30.39 9.64
C GLY A 27 -47.44 -30.25 9.40
N SER A 28 -46.87 -31.10 8.55
CA SER A 28 -45.46 -31.05 8.22
C SER A 28 -45.14 -29.61 7.82
N ALA A 29 -44.44 -28.88 8.69
CA ALA A 29 -43.98 -27.54 8.35
C ALA A 29 -43.06 -27.72 7.15
N SER A 30 -43.52 -27.29 5.97
CA SER A 30 -42.67 -27.24 4.80
C SER A 30 -41.54 -26.28 5.16
N ALA A 31 -40.33 -26.81 5.28
CA ALA A 31 -39.17 -25.97 5.54
C ALA A 31 -39.06 -24.96 4.40
N ALA A 32 -39.14 -23.68 4.73
CA ALA A 32 -39.01 -22.62 3.72
C ALA A 32 -37.70 -22.81 2.97
N THR A 33 -37.77 -22.74 1.64
CA THR A 33 -36.59 -22.82 0.78
C THR A 33 -35.89 -21.47 0.76
N PRO A 34 -34.54 -21.43 0.73
CA PRO A 34 -33.82 -20.19 0.52
C PRO A 34 -34.26 -19.49 -0.78
N ILE A 35 -34.52 -18.19 -0.68
CA ILE A 35 -34.82 -17.30 -1.80
C ILE A 35 -33.58 -16.43 -2.01
N CYS A 36 -32.97 -16.54 -3.19
CA CYS A 36 -31.75 -15.82 -3.52
C CYS A 36 -31.99 -14.72 -4.55
N MET A 37 -31.27 -13.60 -4.41
CA MET A 37 -31.08 -12.61 -5.47
C MET A 37 -29.64 -12.65 -5.95
N ASN A 38 -29.45 -12.84 -7.25
CA ASN A 38 -28.12 -12.91 -7.87
C ASN A 38 -28.01 -12.03 -9.11
N GLY A 39 -26.77 -11.67 -9.46
CA GLY A 39 -26.47 -10.84 -10.62
C GLY A 39 -25.03 -10.34 -10.62
N THR A 40 -24.77 -9.29 -11.40
CA THR A 40 -23.49 -8.57 -11.42
C THR A 40 -23.73 -7.06 -11.30
N LEU A 41 -22.87 -6.37 -10.55
CA LEU A 41 -22.84 -4.91 -10.51
C LEU A 41 -21.79 -4.38 -11.48
N GLN A 42 -22.22 -3.58 -12.44
CA GLN A 42 -21.35 -2.87 -13.38
C GLN A 42 -21.62 -1.37 -13.35
N PHE A 43 -20.69 -0.56 -13.85
CA PHE A 43 -20.87 0.87 -14.05
C PHE A 43 -20.25 1.27 -15.39
N ASP A 44 -20.77 2.35 -15.97
CA ASP A 44 -20.17 2.98 -17.14
C ASP A 44 -19.27 4.13 -16.68
N TYR A 45 -18.19 4.43 -17.40
CA TYR A 45 -17.29 5.53 -17.04
C TYR A 45 -16.63 6.13 -18.27
N GLN A 46 -16.18 7.37 -18.18
CA GLN A 46 -15.34 7.99 -19.20
C GLN A 46 -13.88 7.65 -18.90
N SER A 47 -13.12 7.13 -19.87
CA SER A 47 -11.72 6.73 -19.64
C SER A 47 -10.73 7.69 -20.29
N ALA A 48 -9.98 8.42 -19.46
CA ALA A 48 -8.85 9.23 -19.91
C ALA A 48 -7.69 8.36 -20.44
N GLU A 49 -7.55 7.13 -19.97
CA GLU A 49 -6.53 6.16 -20.39
C GLU A 49 -6.68 5.77 -21.87
N ALA A 50 -7.92 5.84 -22.38
CA ALA A 50 -8.26 5.61 -23.78
C ALA A 50 -8.09 6.88 -24.66
N GLY A 51 -7.56 7.97 -24.09
CA GLY A 51 -7.18 9.20 -24.78
C GLY A 51 -8.16 10.36 -24.58
N PRO A 52 -7.86 11.53 -25.19
CA PRO A 52 -8.57 12.79 -24.91
C PRO A 52 -10.07 12.81 -25.26
N THR A 53 -10.53 11.89 -26.11
CA THR A 53 -11.96 11.75 -26.43
C THR A 53 -12.76 11.11 -25.29
N LYS A 54 -12.08 10.51 -24.32
CA LYS A 54 -12.63 9.84 -23.13
C LYS A 54 -13.85 8.97 -23.41
N PRO A 55 -13.74 7.92 -24.26
CA PRO A 55 -14.90 7.10 -24.61
C PRO A 55 -15.55 6.49 -23.37
N THR A 56 -16.87 6.26 -23.45
CA THR A 56 -17.59 5.51 -22.43
C THR A 56 -17.20 4.04 -22.47
N LEU A 57 -16.65 3.52 -21.38
CA LEU A 57 -16.36 2.11 -21.16
C LEU A 57 -17.24 1.55 -20.04
N THR A 58 -17.32 0.22 -19.93
CA THR A 58 -18.06 -0.47 -18.86
C THR A 58 -17.12 -1.33 -18.05
N ARG A 59 -17.26 -1.34 -16.72
CA ARG A 59 -16.48 -2.19 -15.81
C ARG A 59 -17.35 -2.72 -14.68
N SER A 60 -16.95 -3.85 -14.10
CA SER A 60 -17.55 -4.39 -12.88
C SER A 60 -17.13 -3.60 -11.64
N ALA A 61 -18.06 -3.33 -10.73
CA ALA A 61 -17.73 -2.81 -9.40
C ALA A 61 -17.30 -3.97 -8.49
N ARG A 62 -15.99 -4.19 -8.37
CA ARG A 62 -15.43 -5.29 -7.58
C ARG A 62 -15.36 -4.89 -6.13
N ASN A 63 -15.54 -5.85 -5.22
CA ASN A 63 -15.31 -5.67 -3.80
C ASN A 63 -16.16 -4.54 -3.15
N ALA A 64 -17.30 -4.19 -3.75
CA ALA A 64 -18.27 -3.24 -3.20
C ALA A 64 -19.18 -3.92 -2.19
N SER A 65 -19.54 -3.22 -1.11
CA SER A 65 -20.48 -3.73 -0.12
C SER A 65 -21.84 -3.98 -0.75
N VAL A 66 -22.42 -5.14 -0.46
CA VAL A 66 -23.71 -5.59 -0.98
C VAL A 66 -24.55 -6.20 0.14
N GLU A 67 -25.83 -5.81 0.16
CA GLU A 67 -26.78 -6.18 1.20
C GLU A 67 -28.12 -6.58 0.58
N LEU A 68 -28.74 -7.60 1.16
CA LEU A 68 -30.09 -8.02 0.80
C LEU A 68 -31.06 -7.37 1.78
N TRP A 69 -32.05 -6.68 1.24
CA TRP A 69 -33.06 -5.96 2.00
C TRP A 69 -34.45 -6.40 1.59
N GLY A 70 -35.39 -6.34 2.52
CA GLY A 70 -36.77 -6.69 2.22
C GLY A 70 -37.58 -6.97 3.47
N ARG A 71 -38.71 -7.64 3.25
CA ARG A 71 -39.65 -8.03 4.31
C ARG A 71 -40.51 -9.21 3.88
N GLU A 72 -40.90 -10.05 4.83
CA GLU A 72 -41.71 -11.24 4.58
C GLU A 72 -43.17 -10.91 4.34
N LYS A 73 -43.76 -10.02 5.16
CA LYS A 73 -45.18 -9.63 5.07
C LYS A 73 -45.32 -8.17 4.70
N SER A 74 -46.44 -7.81 4.09
CA SER A 74 -46.79 -6.42 3.77
C SER A 74 -46.96 -5.52 4.99
N THR A 75 -47.15 -6.11 6.17
CA THR A 75 -47.23 -5.39 7.46
C THR A 75 -45.88 -5.15 8.12
N ASP A 76 -44.82 -5.79 7.64
CA ASP A 76 -43.49 -5.68 8.21
C ASP A 76 -42.77 -4.42 7.66
N THR A 77 -41.70 -3.99 8.33
CA THR A 77 -40.82 -2.93 7.81
C THR A 77 -39.62 -3.55 7.09
N ASP A 78 -39.20 -2.92 6.00
CA ASP A 78 -37.99 -3.33 5.30
C ASP A 78 -36.79 -3.30 6.23
N HIS A 79 -36.00 -4.37 6.21
CA HIS A 79 -34.79 -4.49 7.00
C HIS A 79 -33.74 -5.28 6.21
N LYS A 80 -32.49 -5.16 6.67
CA LYS A 80 -31.39 -5.98 6.15
C LYS A 80 -31.60 -7.43 6.55
N LEU A 81 -31.58 -8.32 5.56
CA LEU A 81 -31.90 -9.74 5.72
C LEU A 81 -30.64 -10.61 5.93
N ASN A 82 -29.48 -10.18 5.44
CA ASN A 82 -28.20 -10.83 5.72
C ASN A 82 -27.55 -10.24 6.99
N SER A 83 -27.01 -11.09 7.86
CA SER A 83 -26.32 -10.66 9.09
C SER A 83 -24.96 -10.02 8.81
N ASP A 84 -24.23 -10.55 7.82
CA ASP A 84 -22.87 -10.13 7.51
C ASP A 84 -22.82 -9.18 6.31
N THR A 85 -21.89 -8.23 6.34
CA THR A 85 -21.55 -7.46 5.14
C THR A 85 -20.95 -8.38 4.10
N GLN A 86 -21.60 -8.49 2.96
CA GLN A 86 -21.07 -9.22 1.80
C GLN A 86 -20.44 -8.22 0.83
N LEU A 87 -19.55 -8.73 -0.02
CA LEU A 87 -18.91 -7.95 -1.07
C LEU A 87 -19.29 -8.53 -2.43
N THR A 88 -19.36 -7.66 -3.45
CA THR A 88 -19.38 -8.11 -4.84
C THR A 88 -18.09 -8.84 -5.19
N GLY A 89 -18.17 -9.79 -6.12
CA GLY A 89 -17.08 -10.65 -6.53
C GLY A 89 -15.84 -9.86 -6.93
N ALA A 90 -14.69 -10.25 -6.39
CA ALA A 90 -13.42 -9.57 -6.61
C ALA A 90 -12.95 -9.61 -8.09
N ALA A 91 -13.46 -10.55 -8.89
CA ALA A 91 -13.11 -10.70 -10.29
C ALA A 91 -14.08 -9.97 -11.24
N ASP A 92 -15.37 -10.02 -10.94
CA ASP A 92 -16.44 -9.77 -11.93
C ASP A 92 -17.61 -8.94 -11.40
N GLY A 93 -17.58 -8.50 -10.14
CA GLY A 93 -18.67 -7.76 -9.51
C GLY A 93 -19.93 -8.61 -9.28
N SER A 94 -19.83 -9.95 -9.32
CA SER A 94 -20.95 -10.87 -9.07
C SER A 94 -21.47 -10.79 -7.64
N PHE A 95 -22.74 -11.12 -7.42
CA PHE A 95 -23.31 -11.27 -6.08
C PHE A 95 -24.36 -12.40 -6.10
N ASN A 96 -24.53 -13.05 -4.96
CA ASN A 96 -25.58 -14.04 -4.74
C ASN A 96 -25.98 -14.04 -3.25
N LEU A 97 -27.09 -13.37 -2.95
CA LEU A 97 -27.56 -13.14 -1.58
C LEU A 97 -28.80 -13.97 -1.35
N CYS A 98 -28.82 -14.80 -0.31
CA CYS A 98 -29.94 -15.68 0.00
C CYS A 98 -30.54 -15.37 1.36
N TYR A 99 -31.86 -15.48 1.46
CA TYR A 99 -32.58 -15.42 2.70
C TYR A 99 -33.61 -16.55 2.75
N THR A 100 -33.75 -17.19 3.91
CA THR A 100 -34.78 -18.21 4.14
C THR A 100 -35.89 -17.58 4.98
N PRO A 101 -37.09 -17.37 4.41
CA PRO A 101 -38.23 -16.86 5.17
C PRO A 101 -38.52 -17.72 6.41
N VAL A 102 -38.81 -17.08 7.54
CA VAL A 102 -39.01 -17.72 8.83
C VAL A 102 -40.50 -17.85 9.17
N SER A 103 -41.31 -16.87 8.79
CA SER A 103 -42.73 -16.80 9.14
C SER A 103 -43.67 -17.02 7.96
N THR A 104 -43.11 -17.19 6.77
CA THR A 104 -43.79 -17.31 5.48
C THR A 104 -43.03 -18.28 4.58
N SER A 105 -43.54 -18.53 3.36
CA SER A 105 -42.84 -19.28 2.31
C SER A 105 -42.40 -18.39 1.14
N SER A 106 -42.54 -17.07 1.29
CA SER A 106 -42.32 -16.07 0.24
C SER A 106 -42.03 -14.72 0.87
N MET A 107 -41.37 -13.83 0.14
CA MET A 107 -41.15 -12.45 0.54
C MET A 107 -42.20 -11.53 -0.08
N ASP A 108 -42.75 -10.60 0.71
CA ASP A 108 -43.54 -9.49 0.19
C ASP A 108 -42.66 -8.64 -0.73
N HIS A 109 -41.52 -8.16 -0.24
CA HIS A 109 -40.58 -7.32 -0.98
C HIS A 109 -39.13 -7.81 -0.81
N LEU A 110 -38.34 -7.76 -1.89
CA LEU A 110 -36.89 -8.00 -1.91
C LEU A 110 -36.16 -7.02 -2.84
N TYR A 111 -34.99 -6.54 -2.43
CA TYR A 111 -34.08 -5.76 -3.26
C TYR A 111 -32.64 -5.87 -2.76
N VAL A 112 -31.70 -5.47 -3.61
CA VAL A 112 -30.28 -5.44 -3.28
C VAL A 112 -29.83 -3.99 -3.15
N ARG A 113 -29.08 -3.71 -2.09
CA ARG A 113 -28.43 -2.41 -1.85
C ARG A 113 -26.91 -2.58 -1.96
N PHE A 114 -26.28 -1.70 -2.72
CA PHE A 114 -24.84 -1.61 -2.87
C PHE A 114 -24.31 -0.31 -2.29
N ALA A 115 -23.05 -0.31 -1.86
CA ALA A 115 -22.34 0.91 -1.47
C ALA A 115 -20.89 0.89 -1.95
N THR A 116 -20.35 2.07 -2.28
CA THR A 116 -18.93 2.30 -2.61
C THR A 116 -18.05 2.21 -1.36
N GLN A 117 -18.06 1.05 -0.71
CA GLN A 117 -17.32 0.75 0.51
C GLN A 117 -16.84 -0.69 0.48
N ASN A 118 -15.58 -0.93 0.85
CA ASN A 118 -15.03 -2.26 1.09
C ASN A 118 -14.71 -2.43 2.57
N ASN A 119 -15.48 -3.25 3.31
CA ASN A 119 -15.18 -3.73 4.66
C ASN A 119 -14.35 -2.76 5.57
N GLN A 120 -14.71 -1.48 5.56
CA GLN A 120 -14.07 -0.38 6.32
C GLN A 120 -12.61 -0.04 5.96
N VAL A 121 -12.04 -0.51 4.83
CA VAL A 121 -10.67 -0.15 4.41
C VAL A 121 -10.60 0.96 3.38
N TRP A 122 -11.60 1.07 2.49
CA TRP A 122 -11.80 2.28 1.70
C TRP A 122 -13.26 2.50 1.35
N ARG A 123 -13.60 3.76 1.05
CA ARG A 123 -14.91 4.17 0.55
C ARG A 123 -14.84 5.45 -0.25
N VAL A 124 -15.75 5.61 -1.20
CA VAL A 124 -16.01 6.89 -1.88
C VAL A 124 -17.23 7.52 -1.25
N VAL A 125 -17.11 8.78 -0.81
CA VAL A 125 -18.09 9.47 0.03
C VAL A 125 -18.61 10.75 -0.60
N GLN A 126 -19.87 11.05 -0.31
CA GLN A 126 -20.64 12.15 -0.90
C GLN A 126 -20.46 13.48 -0.15
N ASP A 127 -20.06 13.43 1.11
CA ASP A 127 -20.14 14.57 2.02
C ASP A 127 -19.10 14.51 3.14
N ALA A 128 -19.06 15.57 3.95
CA ALA A 128 -18.19 15.66 5.13
C ALA A 128 -18.57 14.67 6.25
N ASN A 129 -19.76 14.07 6.20
CA ASN A 129 -20.19 13.03 7.13
C ASN A 129 -19.65 11.64 6.73
N ASN A 130 -18.89 11.56 5.64
CA ASN A 130 -18.35 10.34 5.07
C ASN A 130 -19.43 9.33 4.66
N THR A 131 -20.57 9.80 4.17
CA THR A 131 -21.65 8.95 3.65
C THR A 131 -21.24 8.31 2.33
N PRO A 132 -21.14 6.97 2.20
CA PRO A 132 -20.79 6.33 0.93
C PRO A 132 -21.85 6.58 -0.15
N TYR A 133 -21.45 6.57 -1.42
CA TYR A 133 -22.41 6.42 -2.52
C TYR A 133 -23.11 5.07 -2.42
N SER A 134 -24.41 5.05 -2.69
CA SER A 134 -25.20 3.82 -2.65
C SER A 134 -26.13 3.71 -3.85
N PHE A 135 -26.43 2.47 -4.21
CA PHE A 135 -27.34 2.12 -5.30
C PHE A 135 -28.27 1.01 -4.82
N THR A 136 -29.55 1.15 -5.10
CA THR A 136 -30.57 0.15 -4.76
C THR A 136 -31.23 -0.34 -6.05
N THR A 137 -31.36 -1.65 -6.21
CA THR A 137 -32.05 -2.25 -7.37
C THR A 137 -33.55 -2.00 -7.31
N ALA A 138 -34.25 -2.22 -8.41
CA ALA A 138 -35.71 -2.26 -8.40
C ALA A 138 -36.22 -3.33 -7.42
N THR A 139 -37.20 -2.96 -6.60
CA THR A 139 -37.87 -3.88 -5.68
C THR A 139 -38.63 -4.96 -6.43
N GLN A 140 -38.42 -6.20 -6.02
CA GLN A 140 -39.18 -7.37 -6.47
C GLN A 140 -40.27 -7.65 -5.44
N SER A 141 -41.51 -7.79 -5.89
CA SER A 141 -42.66 -8.05 -5.02
C SER A 141 -43.15 -9.50 -5.15
N ASN A 142 -43.73 -10.04 -4.08
CA ASN A 142 -44.32 -11.38 -4.03
C ASN A 142 -43.36 -12.49 -4.49
N VAL A 143 -42.13 -12.47 -3.95
CA VAL A 143 -41.05 -13.36 -4.38
C VAL A 143 -41.13 -14.69 -3.65
N SER A 144 -41.45 -15.77 -4.37
CA SER A 144 -41.52 -17.14 -3.81
C SER A 144 -40.40 -18.07 -4.30
N ALA A 145 -39.51 -17.57 -5.16
CA ALA A 145 -38.40 -18.32 -5.73
C ALA A 145 -37.21 -17.38 -5.98
N SER A 146 -36.01 -17.95 -6.15
CA SER A 146 -34.81 -17.15 -6.43
C SER A 146 -34.94 -16.33 -7.72
N VAL A 147 -34.43 -15.10 -7.70
CA VAL A 147 -34.52 -14.12 -8.78
C VAL A 147 -33.11 -13.81 -9.32
N ALA A 148 -32.95 -13.93 -10.63
CA ALA A 148 -31.77 -13.44 -11.33
C ALA A 148 -32.01 -12.00 -11.80
N LEU A 149 -31.27 -11.05 -11.25
CA LEU A 149 -31.35 -9.63 -11.59
C LEU A 149 -30.55 -9.28 -12.85
N GLY A 150 -29.71 -10.20 -13.34
CA GLY A 150 -28.79 -9.94 -14.45
C GLY A 150 -27.73 -8.91 -14.07
N THR A 151 -27.36 -8.04 -15.01
CA THR A 151 -26.45 -6.93 -14.75
C THR A 151 -27.24 -5.70 -14.32
N VAL A 152 -26.91 -5.19 -13.13
CA VAL A 152 -27.46 -3.94 -12.61
C VAL A 152 -26.39 -2.84 -12.66
N LYS A 153 -26.82 -1.59 -12.90
CA LYS A 153 -25.93 -0.43 -12.97
C LYS A 153 -26.43 0.70 -12.07
N PRO A 154 -25.52 1.42 -11.39
CA PRO A 154 -25.88 2.61 -10.64
C PRO A 154 -26.30 3.76 -11.59
N PRO A 155 -26.94 4.82 -11.07
CA PRO A 155 -27.29 5.98 -11.88
C PRO A 155 -26.05 6.67 -12.46
N VAL A 156 -26.18 7.15 -13.71
CA VAL A 156 -25.10 7.83 -14.45
C VAL A 156 -24.45 8.96 -13.66
N ALA A 157 -25.23 9.72 -12.89
CA ALA A 157 -24.73 10.81 -12.05
C ALA A 157 -23.71 10.38 -10.98
N THR A 158 -23.65 9.09 -10.65
CA THR A 158 -22.74 8.53 -9.63
C THR A 158 -21.63 7.66 -10.22
N ASN A 159 -21.60 7.47 -11.53
CA ASN A 159 -20.68 6.55 -12.21
C ASN A 159 -19.21 6.81 -11.88
N ARG A 160 -18.79 8.07 -11.79
CA ARG A 160 -17.42 8.45 -11.39
C ARG A 160 -17.07 8.03 -9.97
N ALA A 161 -18.01 8.06 -9.04
CA ALA A 161 -17.79 7.54 -7.70
C ALA A 161 -17.53 6.03 -7.72
N TRP A 162 -18.28 5.28 -8.53
CA TRP A 162 -18.05 3.84 -8.72
C TRP A 162 -16.74 3.54 -9.43
N HIS A 163 -16.34 4.39 -10.39
CA HIS A 163 -15.06 4.27 -11.06
C HIS A 163 -13.89 4.50 -10.09
N ALA A 164 -13.88 5.61 -9.35
CA ALA A 164 -12.86 5.86 -8.33
C ALA A 164 -12.77 4.73 -7.29
N PHE A 165 -13.92 4.20 -6.86
CA PHE A 165 -13.99 3.09 -5.91
C PHE A 165 -13.29 1.83 -6.44
N ASP A 166 -13.59 1.42 -7.68
CA ASP A 166 -13.03 0.23 -8.29
C ASP A 166 -11.57 0.42 -8.74
N THR A 167 -11.16 1.64 -9.06
CA THR A 167 -9.76 1.98 -9.34
C THR A 167 -8.89 1.76 -8.10
N VAL A 168 -9.34 2.20 -6.93
CA VAL A 168 -8.65 1.93 -5.64
C VAL A 168 -8.54 0.43 -5.34
N ASN A 169 -9.51 -0.37 -5.76
CA ASN A 169 -9.45 -1.82 -5.60
C ASN A 169 -8.21 -2.43 -6.32
N ALA A 170 -7.74 -1.82 -7.41
CA ALA A 170 -6.52 -2.25 -8.08
C ALA A 170 -5.27 -2.04 -7.20
N LEU A 171 -5.13 -0.87 -6.56
CA LEU A 171 -4.07 -0.60 -5.59
C LEU A 171 -4.16 -1.55 -4.39
N TRP A 172 -5.37 -1.72 -3.84
CA TRP A 172 -5.62 -2.61 -2.71
C TRP A 172 -5.14 -4.04 -2.96
N SER A 173 -5.38 -4.56 -4.16
CA SER A 173 -4.98 -5.92 -4.56
C SER A 173 -3.45 -6.11 -4.61
N LYS A 174 -2.69 -5.02 -4.76
CA LYS A 174 -1.23 -5.03 -4.92
C LYS A 174 -0.45 -4.57 -3.68
N ARG A 175 -1.11 -4.17 -2.59
CA ARG A 175 -0.54 -3.55 -1.37
C ARG A 175 0.55 -4.34 -0.60
N ALA A 176 0.92 -5.53 -1.08
CA ALA A 176 1.94 -6.40 -0.49
C ALA A 176 1.70 -6.76 1.00
N ASN A 177 0.43 -6.87 1.41
CA ASN A 177 0.04 -7.33 2.74
C ASN A 177 -0.98 -8.47 2.65
N SER A 178 -0.51 -9.71 2.80
CA SER A 178 -1.37 -10.90 2.84
C SER A 178 -1.71 -11.35 4.26
N THR A 179 -1.14 -10.73 5.29
CA THR A 179 -1.27 -11.16 6.69
C THR A 179 -2.52 -10.60 7.34
N THR A 180 -2.86 -9.35 7.04
CA THR A 180 -4.05 -8.68 7.58
C THR A 180 -4.89 -8.11 6.44
N PRO A 181 -6.20 -7.88 6.67
CA PRO A 181 -7.04 -7.17 5.73
C PRO A 181 -6.79 -5.66 5.81
N CYS A 182 -5.66 -5.16 6.30
CA CYS A 182 -5.34 -3.73 6.37
C CYS A 182 -4.40 -3.31 5.23
N TRP A 183 -4.22 -2.00 5.05
CA TRP A 183 -3.37 -1.44 3.99
C TRP A 183 -1.93 -1.92 4.09
N THR A 184 -1.40 -1.99 5.30
CA THR A 184 0.00 -2.33 5.55
C THR A 184 0.16 -3.38 6.65
N SER A 185 1.30 -4.07 6.65
CA SER A 185 1.65 -5.03 7.72
C SER A 185 1.92 -4.36 9.07
N ALA A 186 2.10 -3.03 9.10
CA ALA A 186 2.20 -2.26 10.33
C ALA A 186 0.85 -2.17 11.08
N GLU A 187 -0.26 -2.35 10.37
CA GLU A 187 -1.62 -2.40 10.92
C GLU A 187 -1.98 -3.84 11.29
N ALA A 188 -1.51 -4.27 12.47
CA ALA A 188 -1.59 -5.67 12.90
C ALA A 188 -3.00 -6.14 13.31
N ASN A 189 -3.89 -5.20 13.65
CA ASN A 189 -5.25 -5.52 14.09
C ASN A 189 -6.26 -5.28 12.96
N ALA A 190 -6.83 -6.38 12.46
CA ALA A 190 -7.86 -6.37 11.42
C ALA A 190 -9.12 -5.57 11.79
N ALA A 191 -9.40 -5.37 13.09
CA ALA A 191 -10.54 -4.60 13.56
C ALA A 191 -10.29 -3.08 13.59
N THR A 192 -9.05 -2.63 13.34
CA THR A 192 -8.65 -1.22 13.39
C THR A 192 -7.88 -0.80 12.15
N CYS A 193 -8.16 -1.41 11.00
CA CYS A 193 -7.57 -0.96 9.75
C CYS A 193 -7.95 0.50 9.48
N THR A 194 -7.01 1.29 8.98
CA THR A 194 -7.26 2.68 8.63
C THR A 194 -8.15 2.73 7.39
N THR A 195 -9.28 3.43 7.49
CA THR A 195 -10.15 3.67 6.33
C THR A 195 -9.61 4.82 5.49
N MET A 196 -9.43 4.59 4.19
CA MET A 196 -9.24 5.66 3.21
C MET A 196 -10.60 6.20 2.75
N ASN A 197 -10.79 7.52 2.85
CA ASN A 197 -11.96 8.18 2.29
C ASN A 197 -11.59 8.84 0.95
N LEU A 198 -12.37 8.62 -0.09
CA LEU A 198 -12.30 9.39 -1.33
C LEU A 198 -13.50 10.33 -1.35
N ASN A 199 -13.25 11.61 -1.12
CA ASN A 199 -14.26 12.65 -1.20
C ASN A 199 -14.39 13.10 -2.66
N TRP A 200 -15.52 12.79 -3.27
CA TRP A 200 -15.84 13.21 -4.62
C TRP A 200 -17.30 13.61 -4.67
N THR A 201 -17.60 14.70 -5.35
CA THR A 201 -18.98 15.11 -5.67
C THR A 201 -19.04 15.68 -7.07
N SER A 202 -20.17 15.51 -7.75
CA SER A 202 -20.34 16.04 -9.10
C SER A 202 -20.26 17.57 -9.08
N GLY A 203 -19.48 18.12 -10.01
CA GLY A 203 -19.22 19.56 -10.11
C GLY A 203 -18.20 20.11 -9.09
N SER A 204 -17.57 19.26 -8.28
CA SER A 204 -16.48 19.68 -7.37
C SER A 204 -15.31 20.28 -8.14
N GLY A 205 -14.85 21.46 -7.73
CA GLY A 205 -13.56 22.03 -8.12
C GLY A 205 -12.45 21.78 -7.09
N THR A 206 -12.73 20.94 -6.08
CA THR A 206 -11.82 20.61 -4.98
C THR A 206 -11.11 19.30 -5.30
N GLY A 207 -9.79 19.26 -5.17
CA GLY A 207 -8.93 18.15 -5.59
C GLY A 207 -8.10 18.51 -6.83
N PRO A 208 -7.14 17.67 -7.22
CA PRO A 208 -6.72 16.44 -6.52
C PRO A 208 -5.72 16.75 -5.38
N TRP A 209 -5.92 16.14 -4.20
CA TRP A 209 -4.90 16.09 -3.13
C TRP A 209 -5.29 15.12 -2.01
N TYR A 210 -4.29 14.64 -1.27
CA TYR A 210 -4.46 13.86 -0.05
C TYR A 210 -4.27 14.69 1.24
N ILE A 211 -5.12 14.45 2.25
CA ILE A 211 -4.97 15.00 3.60
C ILE A 211 -4.67 13.89 4.61
N THR A 212 -3.51 13.97 5.25
CA THR A 212 -3.00 12.99 6.23
C THR A 212 -3.88 12.86 7.46
N GLY A 213 -4.31 13.98 8.06
CA GLY A 213 -5.04 14.00 9.34
C GLY A 213 -6.46 13.41 9.30
N SER A 214 -7.12 13.40 8.14
CA SER A 214 -8.45 12.80 7.95
C SER A 214 -8.44 11.57 7.06
N HIS A 215 -7.26 11.15 6.59
CA HIS A 215 -7.08 10.05 5.65
C HIS A 215 -7.98 10.18 4.41
N THR A 216 -8.13 11.40 3.91
CA THR A 216 -9.08 11.73 2.85
C THR A 216 -8.35 12.19 1.60
N VAL A 217 -8.63 11.52 0.50
CA VAL A 217 -8.31 11.93 -0.87
C VAL A 217 -9.45 12.81 -1.37
N PHE A 218 -9.15 14.01 -1.84
CA PHE A 218 -10.11 14.89 -2.49
C PHE A 218 -9.94 14.79 -3.99
N LEU A 219 -11.04 14.60 -4.71
CA LEU A 219 -11.06 14.50 -6.16
C LEU A 219 -12.03 15.54 -6.74
N SER A 220 -11.55 16.26 -7.74
CA SER A 220 -12.35 17.14 -8.58
C SER A 220 -13.36 16.32 -9.39
N ASP A 221 -14.35 16.99 -9.98
CA ASP A 221 -15.42 16.32 -10.73
C ASP A 221 -14.89 15.35 -11.79
N GLN A 222 -13.83 15.72 -12.52
CA GLN A 222 -13.31 14.93 -13.63
C GLN A 222 -12.16 14.02 -13.23
N ASP A 223 -11.58 14.15 -12.04
CA ASP A 223 -10.41 13.35 -11.65
C ASP A 223 -10.66 11.84 -11.74
N PRO A 224 -11.85 11.31 -11.38
CA PRO A 224 -12.14 9.90 -11.59
C PRO A 224 -12.16 9.44 -13.05
N ASP A 225 -12.15 10.34 -14.04
CA ASP A 225 -11.99 9.92 -15.44
C ASP A 225 -10.56 9.39 -15.70
N SER A 226 -9.59 9.75 -14.85
CA SER A 226 -8.21 9.22 -14.87
C SER A 226 -7.97 8.26 -13.70
N GLU A 227 -7.67 7.00 -14.03
CA GLU A 227 -7.20 5.99 -13.10
C GLU A 227 -5.84 6.36 -12.50
N HIS A 228 -4.92 6.94 -13.28
CA HIS A 228 -3.64 7.42 -12.78
C HIS A 228 -3.83 8.48 -11.68
N MET A 229 -4.74 9.44 -11.88
CA MET A 229 -5.01 10.49 -10.90
C MET A 229 -5.58 9.93 -9.60
N VAL A 230 -6.58 9.05 -9.69
CA VAL A 230 -7.16 8.38 -8.50
C VAL A 230 -6.11 7.56 -7.76
N LEU A 231 -5.29 6.80 -8.49
CA LEU A 231 -4.25 5.95 -7.90
C LEU A 231 -3.09 6.76 -7.32
N HIS A 232 -2.73 7.89 -7.93
CA HIS A 232 -1.72 8.81 -7.43
C HIS A 232 -2.10 9.30 -6.04
N GLU A 233 -3.29 9.88 -5.89
CA GLU A 233 -3.75 10.39 -4.60
C GLU A 233 -3.95 9.29 -3.55
N ALA A 234 -4.47 8.14 -3.98
CA ALA A 234 -4.58 6.96 -3.11
C ALA A 234 -3.20 6.43 -2.69
N SER A 235 -2.16 6.63 -3.50
CA SER A 235 -0.79 6.20 -3.21
C SER A 235 -0.09 7.13 -2.21
N HIS A 236 -0.45 8.41 -2.13
CA HIS A 236 -0.05 9.26 -1.00
C HIS A 236 -0.60 8.73 0.33
N PHE A 237 -1.89 8.36 0.37
CA PHE A 237 -2.45 7.67 1.53
C PHE A 237 -1.67 6.39 1.84
N PHE A 238 -1.37 5.58 0.83
CA PHE A 238 -0.65 4.32 1.02
C PHE A 238 0.76 4.54 1.56
N GLN A 239 1.52 5.50 1.02
CA GLN A 239 2.85 5.86 1.50
C GLN A 239 2.81 6.34 2.95
N HIS A 240 1.83 7.20 3.28
CA HIS A 240 1.60 7.65 4.66
C HIS A 240 1.33 6.48 5.62
N ARG A 241 0.58 5.46 5.15
CA ARG A 241 0.37 4.24 5.94
C ARG A 241 1.63 3.42 6.11
N LEU A 242 2.45 3.27 5.07
CA LEU A 242 3.74 2.57 5.15
C LEU A 242 4.64 3.26 6.18
N TYR A 243 4.59 4.58 6.24
CA TYR A 243 5.35 5.39 7.17
C TYR A 243 4.75 5.46 8.59
N LYS A 244 3.75 4.64 8.91
CA LYS A 244 3.13 4.58 10.25
C LYS A 244 2.66 5.95 10.73
N ASP A 245 1.90 6.63 9.88
CA ASP A 245 1.38 8.00 10.11
C ASP A 245 2.44 9.11 10.10
N PHE A 246 3.66 8.82 9.64
CA PHE A 246 4.64 9.86 9.40
C PHE A 246 4.51 10.43 7.99
N TRP A 247 4.37 11.75 7.91
CA TRP A 247 4.47 12.50 6.66
C TRP A 247 5.45 13.67 6.85
N PRO A 248 6.38 13.92 5.92
CA PRO A 248 7.26 15.08 6.02
C PRO A 248 6.46 16.38 6.06
N ALA A 249 6.59 17.14 7.15
CA ALA A 249 5.94 18.45 7.26
C ALA A 249 6.69 19.48 6.39
N ASN A 250 5.93 20.41 5.80
CA ASN A 250 6.46 21.57 5.06
C ASN A 250 7.47 21.19 3.96
N ILE A 251 7.02 20.41 2.98
CA ILE A 251 7.85 20.00 1.83
C ILE A 251 8.16 21.23 0.96
N PRO A 252 9.42 21.71 0.90
CA PRO A 252 9.76 22.89 0.11
C PRO A 252 9.56 22.65 -1.38
N ASN A 253 9.22 23.69 -2.13
CA ASN A 253 9.11 23.67 -3.60
C ASN A 253 8.22 22.53 -4.14
N CYS A 254 7.12 22.23 -3.45
CA CYS A 254 6.21 21.15 -3.85
C CYS A 254 4.89 21.63 -4.45
N ASN A 255 4.65 22.94 -4.46
CA ASN A 255 3.51 23.53 -5.13
C ASN A 255 3.92 24.85 -5.82
N PRO A 256 3.90 24.92 -7.17
CA PRO A 256 3.69 23.79 -8.08
C PRO A 256 4.89 22.83 -8.08
N HIS A 257 4.68 21.60 -8.53
CA HIS A 257 5.72 20.67 -8.95
C HIS A 257 5.38 20.15 -10.36
N TYR A 258 6.36 19.57 -11.05
CA TYR A 258 6.19 19.05 -12.41
C TYR A 258 6.98 17.75 -12.58
N ILE A 259 6.44 16.82 -13.37
CA ILE A 259 7.08 15.51 -13.64
C ILE A 259 8.49 15.68 -14.22
N ASN A 260 8.70 16.67 -15.10
CA ASN A 260 9.95 16.84 -15.86
C ASN A 260 10.90 17.92 -15.33
N TRP A 261 10.55 18.63 -14.25
CA TRP A 261 11.38 19.70 -13.66
C TRP A 261 11.76 19.40 -12.20
N PRO A 262 12.89 19.95 -11.72
CA PRO A 262 13.33 19.73 -10.35
C PRO A 262 12.41 20.42 -9.34
N SER A 263 12.08 19.70 -8.28
CA SER A 263 11.46 20.20 -7.06
C SER A 263 12.45 20.03 -5.89
N SER A 264 11.99 19.89 -4.64
CA SER A 264 12.85 19.38 -3.57
C SER A 264 12.96 17.86 -3.65
N GLY A 265 14.07 17.29 -3.16
CA GLY A 265 14.24 15.82 -3.13
C GLY A 265 13.14 15.09 -2.32
N THR A 266 12.51 15.77 -1.36
CA THR A 266 11.36 15.22 -0.64
C THR A 266 10.09 15.28 -1.46
N CYS A 267 9.82 16.39 -2.14
CA CYS A 267 8.66 16.49 -3.05
C CYS A 267 8.77 15.47 -4.18
N ALA A 268 9.91 15.47 -4.89
CA ALA A 268 10.16 14.54 -5.98
C ALA A 268 9.97 13.09 -5.53
N TRP A 269 10.39 12.73 -4.32
CA TRP A 269 10.20 11.39 -3.77
C TRP A 269 8.74 11.05 -3.46
N THR A 270 7.98 11.94 -2.82
CA THR A 270 6.58 11.66 -2.46
C THR A 270 5.68 11.61 -3.69
N GLU A 271 5.88 12.53 -4.64
CA GLU A 271 5.12 12.59 -5.88
C GLU A 271 5.48 11.41 -6.81
N ALA A 272 6.77 11.11 -6.96
CA ALA A 272 7.19 10.00 -7.81
C ALA A 272 6.82 8.62 -7.23
N PHE A 273 6.75 8.48 -5.90
CA PHE A 273 6.22 7.25 -5.34
C PHE A 273 4.76 7.05 -5.76
N ALA A 274 3.95 8.12 -5.73
CA ALA A 274 2.54 8.07 -6.09
C ALA A 274 2.32 7.79 -7.59
N ASP A 275 3.06 8.47 -8.46
CA ASP A 275 3.04 8.28 -9.91
C ASP A 275 3.52 6.88 -10.31
N ALA A 276 4.68 6.45 -9.82
CA ALA A 276 5.18 5.11 -10.08
C ALA A 276 4.23 4.03 -9.55
N ALA A 277 3.63 4.22 -8.37
CA ALA A 277 2.65 3.27 -7.83
C ALA A 277 1.43 3.13 -8.74
N ALA A 278 0.88 4.25 -9.22
CA ALA A 278 -0.22 4.25 -10.19
C ALA A 278 0.15 3.49 -11.46
N ALA A 279 1.29 3.83 -12.08
CA ALA A 279 1.75 3.17 -13.30
C ALA A 279 2.08 1.68 -13.10
N TYR A 280 2.64 1.29 -11.95
CA TYR A 280 2.90 -0.12 -11.60
C TYR A 280 1.60 -0.92 -11.39
N VAL A 281 0.58 -0.29 -10.81
CA VAL A 281 -0.75 -0.90 -10.66
C VAL A 281 -1.37 -1.14 -12.03
N LEU A 282 -1.29 -0.17 -12.93
CA LEU A 282 -1.86 -0.21 -14.28
C LEU A 282 -1.01 -0.96 -15.30
N GLY A 283 0.26 -1.24 -14.98
CA GLY A 283 1.18 -1.97 -15.84
C GLY A 283 1.75 -1.13 -16.98
N ASP A 284 1.92 0.18 -16.79
CA ASP A 284 2.49 1.10 -17.77
C ASP A 284 3.64 1.96 -17.20
N GLN A 285 4.06 2.98 -17.95
CA GLN A 285 5.22 3.84 -17.65
C GLN A 285 4.92 5.32 -17.97
N ARG A 286 3.74 5.78 -17.58
CA ARG A 286 3.24 7.12 -17.90
C ARG A 286 2.31 7.61 -16.80
N PHE A 287 2.03 8.90 -16.83
CA PHE A 287 0.91 9.52 -16.13
C PHE A 287 -0.15 9.96 -17.15
N VAL A 288 -1.42 9.71 -16.85
CA VAL A 288 -2.56 10.17 -17.66
C VAL A 288 -3.37 11.19 -16.87
N PHE A 289 -3.53 12.39 -17.41
CA PHE A 289 -4.32 13.44 -16.76
C PHE A 289 -5.82 13.22 -16.97
N PRO A 290 -6.70 13.82 -16.13
CA PRO A 290 -8.16 13.70 -16.26
C PRO A 290 -8.75 14.16 -17.61
N ASN A 291 -8.00 14.94 -18.39
CA ASN A 291 -8.36 15.36 -19.74
C ASN A 291 -7.91 14.38 -20.84
N GLY A 292 -7.18 13.32 -20.49
CA GLY A 292 -6.62 12.32 -21.41
C GLY A 292 -5.24 12.68 -21.97
N ASP A 293 -4.63 13.80 -21.56
CA ASP A 293 -3.24 14.11 -21.88
C ASP A 293 -2.31 13.12 -21.17
N VAL A 294 -1.14 12.88 -21.77
CA VAL A 294 -0.19 11.87 -21.29
C VAL A 294 1.19 12.48 -21.11
N THR A 295 1.80 12.19 -19.96
CA THR A 295 3.24 12.39 -19.75
C THR A 295 3.92 11.03 -19.60
N PRO A 296 4.73 10.57 -20.58
CA PRO A 296 5.54 9.37 -20.39
C PRO A 296 6.65 9.63 -19.36
N PHE A 297 7.03 8.61 -18.59
CA PHE A 297 8.15 8.71 -17.64
C PHE A 297 9.52 8.52 -18.30
N VAL A 298 9.55 8.28 -19.61
CA VAL A 298 10.79 8.27 -20.38
C VAL A 298 11.20 9.71 -20.64
N ALA A 299 12.36 10.09 -20.10
CA ALA A 299 12.90 11.44 -20.24
C ALA A 299 13.09 11.82 -21.72
N GLY A 300 12.54 12.97 -22.11
CA GLY A 300 12.81 13.60 -23.41
C GLY A 300 13.84 14.73 -23.31
N ASP A 301 14.17 15.36 -24.45
CA ASP A 301 15.24 16.36 -24.54
C ASP A 301 15.09 17.58 -23.61
N ALA A 302 13.86 17.89 -23.18
CA ALA A 302 13.56 19.02 -22.30
C ALA A 302 13.55 18.67 -20.80
N TRP A 303 13.78 17.41 -20.44
CA TRP A 303 13.77 16.96 -19.04
C TRP A 303 15.06 17.35 -18.33
N GLN A 304 14.92 17.78 -17.08
CA GLN A 304 16.07 17.97 -16.20
C GLN A 304 16.56 16.62 -15.65
N THR A 305 17.81 16.58 -15.18
CA THR A 305 18.45 15.37 -14.63
C THR A 305 18.47 15.37 -13.11
N GLY A 306 18.61 14.20 -12.50
CA GLY A 306 18.79 14.03 -11.04
C GLY A 306 17.54 13.55 -10.32
N ASP A 307 17.71 13.22 -9.05
CA ASP A 307 16.68 12.70 -8.14
C ASP A 307 15.87 13.81 -7.44
N GLN A 308 15.92 15.03 -7.99
CA GLN A 308 14.99 16.12 -7.68
C GLN A 308 13.88 16.20 -8.74
N VAL A 309 13.98 15.43 -9.82
CA VAL A 309 12.99 15.39 -10.91
C VAL A 309 12.13 14.14 -10.70
N GLN A 310 10.83 14.36 -10.48
CA GLN A 310 9.85 13.31 -10.18
C GLN A 310 9.86 12.18 -11.22
N GLY A 311 9.74 12.51 -12.50
CA GLY A 311 9.71 11.55 -13.59
C GLY A 311 10.95 10.66 -13.69
N ASN A 312 12.12 11.17 -13.28
CA ASN A 312 13.34 10.38 -13.24
C ASN A 312 13.26 9.30 -12.14
N ILE A 313 12.70 9.66 -10.98
CA ILE A 313 12.43 8.71 -9.90
C ILE A 313 11.32 7.73 -10.30
N ASP A 314 10.28 8.18 -11.00
CA ASP A 314 9.19 7.33 -11.48
C ASP A 314 9.73 6.16 -12.32
N MET A 315 10.51 6.52 -13.33
CA MET A 315 11.09 5.53 -14.23
C MET A 315 12.12 4.66 -13.52
N ALA A 316 12.90 5.21 -12.59
CA ALA A 316 13.82 4.44 -11.77
C ALA A 316 13.09 3.38 -10.92
N LEU A 317 12.03 3.77 -10.21
CA LEU A 317 11.21 2.85 -9.41
C LEU A 317 10.59 1.76 -10.28
N LEU A 318 9.97 2.11 -11.40
CA LEU A 318 9.36 1.15 -12.31
C LEU A 318 10.39 0.16 -12.88
N LYS A 319 11.60 0.60 -13.24
CA LYS A 319 12.68 -0.32 -13.65
C LYS A 319 13.12 -1.21 -12.50
N LEU A 320 13.33 -0.65 -11.31
CA LEU A 320 13.73 -1.43 -10.13
C LEU A 320 12.70 -2.51 -9.84
N TRP A 321 11.41 -2.17 -9.78
CA TRP A 321 10.35 -3.14 -9.47
C TRP A 321 10.14 -4.18 -10.56
N ASN A 322 10.11 -3.78 -11.83
CA ASN A 322 9.76 -4.69 -12.93
C ASN A 322 10.94 -5.54 -13.43
N THR A 323 12.18 -5.06 -13.29
CA THR A 323 13.35 -5.70 -13.92
C THR A 323 14.45 -6.13 -12.96
N VAL A 324 14.52 -5.53 -11.77
CA VAL A 324 15.60 -5.82 -10.80
C VAL A 324 15.07 -6.63 -9.62
N ASP A 325 13.99 -6.17 -9.00
CA ASP A 325 13.43 -6.71 -7.76
C ASP A 325 12.36 -7.80 -8.02
N GLY A 326 11.88 -7.90 -9.26
CA GLY A 326 10.83 -8.81 -9.70
C GLY A 326 9.41 -8.40 -9.29
N ASN A 327 9.26 -7.49 -8.33
CA ASN A 327 8.04 -6.75 -8.00
C ASN A 327 8.38 -5.63 -7.00
N TRP A 328 7.38 -4.83 -6.62
CA TRP A 328 7.56 -3.76 -5.64
C TRP A 328 7.52 -4.19 -4.15
N ASN A 329 7.26 -5.47 -3.83
CA ASN A 329 7.00 -5.91 -2.43
C ASN A 329 8.20 -5.65 -1.52
N GLY A 330 9.42 -5.81 -2.03
CA GLY A 330 10.63 -5.47 -1.29
C GLY A 330 10.70 -3.98 -0.92
N THR A 331 10.28 -3.10 -1.85
CA THR A 331 10.16 -1.66 -1.58
C THR A 331 9.08 -1.39 -0.54
N ILE A 332 7.91 -2.02 -0.65
CA ILE A 332 6.83 -1.87 0.34
C ILE A 332 7.28 -2.31 1.74
N ALA A 333 7.95 -3.46 1.85
CA ALA A 333 8.50 -3.94 3.13
C ALA A 333 9.57 -2.98 3.70
N SER A 334 10.42 -2.43 2.83
CA SER A 334 11.44 -1.45 3.16
C SER A 334 10.83 -0.16 3.72
N LEU A 335 9.80 0.39 3.07
CA LEU A 335 9.09 1.59 3.50
C LEU A 335 8.19 1.34 4.73
N GLY A 336 7.73 0.11 4.95
CA GLY A 336 7.01 -0.26 6.18
C GLY A 336 7.88 -0.30 7.44
N THR A 337 9.20 -0.36 7.26
CA THR A 337 10.18 -0.43 8.37
C THR A 337 11.01 0.84 8.52
N ASN A 338 11.12 1.65 7.45
CA ASN A 338 11.92 2.87 7.38
C ASN A 338 11.11 4.00 6.74
N THR A 339 11.38 5.25 7.12
CA THR A 339 10.67 6.43 6.60
C THR A 339 11.63 7.39 5.87
N PRO A 340 12.29 6.95 4.79
CA PRO A 340 13.20 7.82 4.05
C PRO A 340 12.45 9.03 3.50
N THR A 341 13.06 10.20 3.58
CA THR A 341 12.43 11.46 3.15
C THR A 341 12.85 11.88 1.75
N THR A 342 13.73 11.12 1.09
CA THR A 342 14.18 11.34 -0.29
C THR A 342 14.47 10.02 -0.99
N PHE A 343 14.46 10.01 -2.32
CA PHE A 343 14.86 8.83 -3.10
C PHE A 343 16.31 8.43 -2.85
N ALA A 344 17.24 9.41 -2.75
CA ALA A 344 18.64 9.13 -2.42
C ALA A 344 18.81 8.41 -1.08
N ASP A 345 18.10 8.85 -0.05
CA ASP A 345 18.16 8.22 1.27
C ASP A 345 17.64 6.78 1.21
N TRP A 346 16.48 6.58 0.56
CA TRP A 346 15.95 5.24 0.35
C TRP A 346 16.95 4.36 -0.42
N PHE A 347 17.40 4.79 -1.60
CA PHE A 347 18.23 3.98 -2.48
C PHE A 347 19.61 3.69 -1.85
N LYS A 348 20.25 4.67 -1.22
CA LYS A 348 21.63 4.52 -0.73
C LYS A 348 21.70 3.87 0.65
N ASN A 349 20.79 4.21 1.56
CA ASN A 349 20.92 3.86 2.97
C ASN A 349 19.92 2.77 3.40
N VAL A 350 18.70 2.80 2.86
CA VAL A 350 17.61 1.91 3.31
C VAL A 350 17.51 0.63 2.48
N ARG A 351 17.70 0.74 1.17
CA ARG A 351 17.49 -0.36 0.21
C ARG A 351 18.39 -1.56 0.52
N LEU A 352 19.68 -1.33 0.77
CA LEU A 352 20.65 -2.39 1.09
C LEU A 352 20.31 -3.12 2.40
N THR A 353 19.94 -2.38 3.45
CA THR A 353 19.56 -2.98 4.74
C THR A 353 18.24 -3.74 4.68
N SER A 354 17.44 -3.49 3.64
CA SER A 354 16.20 -4.20 3.32
C SER A 354 16.43 -5.42 2.39
N GLY A 355 17.68 -5.77 2.09
CA GLY A 355 18.03 -6.90 1.23
C GLY A 355 17.89 -6.64 -0.27
N LEU A 356 17.72 -5.38 -0.68
CA LEU A 356 17.61 -4.98 -2.08
C LEU A 356 18.95 -4.42 -2.58
N SER A 357 19.36 -4.78 -3.80
CA SER A 357 20.64 -4.32 -4.36
C SER A 357 20.63 -2.82 -4.64
N THR A 358 21.76 -2.15 -4.38
CA THR A 358 22.04 -0.75 -4.74
C THR A 358 23.09 -0.64 -5.84
N THR A 359 23.55 -1.78 -6.35
CA THR A 359 24.66 -1.91 -7.29
C THR A 359 24.25 -2.66 -8.56
N GLY A 360 25.13 -2.69 -9.57
CA GLY A 360 24.93 -3.47 -10.79
C GLY A 360 23.66 -3.07 -11.55
N ALA A 361 22.74 -4.01 -11.72
CA ALA A 361 21.46 -3.76 -12.41
C ALA A 361 20.61 -2.68 -11.72
N ALA A 362 20.64 -2.58 -10.39
CA ALA A 362 19.91 -1.55 -9.67
C ALA A 362 20.45 -0.15 -9.95
N LEU A 363 21.78 0.01 -9.92
CA LEU A 363 22.40 1.28 -10.28
C LEU A 363 22.17 1.62 -11.76
N THR A 364 22.24 0.62 -12.66
CA THR A 364 21.96 0.79 -14.09
C THR A 364 20.53 1.27 -14.33
N ALA A 365 19.56 0.74 -13.57
CA ALA A 365 18.16 1.16 -13.65
C ALA A 365 17.98 2.64 -13.26
N VAL A 366 18.70 3.10 -12.24
CA VAL A 366 18.65 4.50 -11.78
C VAL A 366 19.40 5.44 -12.74
N ASP A 367 20.60 5.04 -13.20
CA ASP A 367 21.42 5.82 -14.14
C ASP A 367 20.73 6.01 -15.50
N SER A 368 20.15 4.94 -16.05
CA SER A 368 19.38 5.00 -17.30
C SER A 368 18.04 5.75 -17.17
N SER A 369 17.70 6.21 -15.97
CA SER A 369 16.57 7.11 -15.70
C SER A 369 17.06 8.52 -15.33
N SER A 370 18.25 8.91 -15.79
CA SER A 370 18.84 10.24 -15.59
C SER A 370 19.18 10.59 -14.13
N ILE A 371 19.35 9.59 -13.27
CA ILE A 371 19.82 9.76 -11.88
C ILE A 371 21.21 9.12 -11.73
N ASN A 372 22.24 9.95 -11.61
CA ASN A 372 23.61 9.46 -11.48
C ASN A 372 24.04 9.42 -10.01
N TYR A 373 24.16 8.23 -9.44
CA TYR A 373 24.74 8.01 -8.10
C TYR A 373 26.22 7.58 -8.12
N GLY A 374 26.89 7.77 -9.26
CA GLY A 374 28.25 7.38 -9.52
C GLY A 374 28.37 5.91 -9.91
N PRO A 375 29.53 5.48 -10.44
CA PRO A 375 29.77 4.09 -10.80
C PRO A 375 29.73 3.16 -9.58
N THR A 376 29.17 1.95 -9.75
CA THR A 376 29.42 0.85 -8.80
C THR A 376 30.88 0.44 -9.01
N VAL A 377 31.79 0.96 -8.19
CA VAL A 377 33.18 0.48 -8.18
C VAL A 377 33.38 -0.66 -7.18
N ILE A 378 32.42 -0.85 -6.26
CA ILE A 378 32.45 -1.84 -5.18
C ILE A 378 31.89 -3.17 -5.70
N ASP A 379 32.69 -4.24 -5.58
CA ASP A 379 32.37 -5.61 -5.97
C ASP A 379 32.09 -5.83 -7.47
N ASP A 380 32.38 -4.85 -8.33
CA ASP A 380 32.21 -4.98 -9.78
C ASP A 380 33.29 -5.85 -10.46
N ASN A 381 34.19 -6.40 -9.65
CA ASN A 381 35.36 -7.19 -10.04
C ASN A 381 36.37 -6.45 -10.93
N GLY A 382 36.12 -5.17 -11.23
CA GLY A 382 36.88 -4.32 -12.14
C GLY A 382 37.98 -3.52 -11.45
N TYR A 383 38.85 -2.94 -12.28
CA TYR A 383 39.86 -1.99 -11.84
C TYR A 383 39.57 -0.62 -12.43
N HIS A 384 39.64 0.41 -11.59
CA HIS A 384 39.25 1.78 -11.89
C HIS A 384 40.39 2.74 -11.64
N ALA A 385 40.50 3.78 -12.46
CA ALA A 385 41.36 4.92 -12.14
C ALA A 385 40.57 5.93 -11.30
N LEU A 386 41.16 6.40 -10.20
CA LEU A 386 40.56 7.41 -9.33
C LEU A 386 41.15 8.77 -9.68
N THR A 387 40.46 9.50 -10.55
CA THR A 387 40.91 10.79 -11.06
C THR A 387 40.27 11.96 -10.33
N ASN A 388 41.00 13.09 -10.26
CA ASN A 388 40.44 14.37 -9.83
C ASN A 388 39.75 15.16 -10.97
N GLY A 389 39.63 14.59 -12.16
CA GLY A 389 39.07 15.25 -13.35
C GLY A 389 40.02 16.23 -14.06
N GLY A 390 41.18 16.52 -13.48
CA GLY A 390 42.19 17.45 -14.03
C GLY A 390 43.40 16.75 -14.67
N GLY A 391 43.23 15.51 -15.13
CA GLY A 391 44.30 14.71 -15.74
C GLY A 391 45.27 14.04 -14.75
N ASN A 392 45.00 14.11 -13.45
CA ASN A 392 45.74 13.35 -12.42
C ASN A 392 44.89 12.22 -11.86
N ALA A 393 45.55 11.16 -11.39
CA ALA A 393 44.95 10.00 -10.75
C ALA A 393 45.69 9.64 -9.46
N LEU A 394 44.95 9.02 -8.53
CA LEU A 394 45.53 8.37 -7.36
C LEU A 394 46.42 7.23 -7.83
N GLN A 395 47.68 7.26 -7.41
CA GLN A 395 48.70 6.27 -7.71
C GLN A 395 49.31 5.75 -6.41
N ARG A 396 49.71 4.48 -6.38
CA ARG A 396 50.60 3.99 -5.32
C ARG A 396 51.99 4.64 -5.41
N GLY A 397 52.47 5.20 -4.30
CA GLY A 397 53.83 5.73 -4.18
C GLY A 397 54.89 4.66 -4.47
N GLY A 398 55.93 5.03 -5.23
CA GLY A 398 57.02 4.12 -5.63
C GLY A 398 56.65 3.11 -6.72
N THR A 399 55.43 3.18 -7.28
CA THR A 399 54.92 2.27 -8.32
C THR A 399 54.91 0.79 -7.90
N CYS A 400 54.61 -0.13 -8.83
CA CYS A 400 54.54 -1.56 -8.52
C CYS A 400 55.93 -2.23 -8.36
N SER A 401 57.04 -1.49 -8.39
CA SER A 401 58.40 -2.04 -8.53
C SER A 401 59.32 -1.88 -7.31
N GLY A 402 58.82 -1.51 -6.12
CA GLY A 402 59.70 -1.21 -4.98
C GLY A 402 59.12 -1.51 -3.59
N SER A 403 60.04 -1.63 -2.62
CA SER A 403 59.77 -1.69 -1.18
C SER A 403 58.74 -0.64 -0.76
N ILE A 404 57.60 -1.12 -0.24
CA ILE A 404 56.33 -0.40 -0.04
C ILE A 404 56.56 0.99 0.61
N PRO A 405 56.50 2.10 -0.15
CA PRO A 405 56.25 3.41 0.45
C PRO A 405 54.77 3.40 0.86
N SER A 406 54.48 3.67 2.13
CA SER A 406 53.16 3.49 2.75
C SER A 406 52.11 4.53 2.36
N VAL A 407 52.27 5.22 1.22
CA VAL A 407 51.43 6.37 0.85
C VAL A 407 51.02 6.33 -0.62
N ALA A 408 49.74 6.60 -0.87
CA ALA A 408 49.25 6.94 -2.19
C ALA A 408 49.64 8.39 -2.52
N GLU A 409 49.93 8.66 -3.79
CA GLU A 409 50.29 9.95 -4.35
C GLU A 409 49.35 10.31 -5.51
N PHE A 410 49.39 11.57 -5.98
CA PHE A 410 48.75 11.95 -7.24
C PHE A 410 49.80 11.98 -8.36
N ALA A 411 49.50 11.33 -9.48
CA ALA A 411 50.33 11.33 -10.68
C ALA A 411 49.47 11.59 -11.92
N ALA A 412 50.09 11.95 -13.05
CA ALA A 412 49.37 12.07 -14.32
C ALA A 412 48.62 10.76 -14.65
N LEU A 413 47.36 10.87 -15.06
CA LEU A 413 46.49 9.75 -15.38
C LEU A 413 47.08 8.92 -16.52
N ASP A 414 47.36 7.65 -16.22
CA ASP A 414 47.82 6.64 -17.15
C ASP A 414 47.15 5.31 -16.78
N THR A 415 46.03 5.02 -17.45
CA THR A 415 45.21 3.84 -17.18
C THR A 415 45.90 2.52 -17.52
N SER A 416 47.07 2.56 -18.17
CA SER A 416 47.90 1.36 -18.41
C SER A 416 48.71 0.95 -17.17
N ARG A 417 48.90 1.85 -16.20
CA ARG A 417 49.69 1.58 -14.99
C ARG A 417 48.89 0.85 -13.94
N ALA A 418 49.33 -0.35 -13.60
CA ALA A 418 48.75 -1.14 -12.50
C ALA A 418 48.71 -0.40 -11.15
N SER A 419 49.64 0.54 -10.91
CA SER A 419 49.70 1.37 -9.70
C SER A 419 48.62 2.46 -9.63
N GLN A 420 47.88 2.72 -10.71
CA GLN A 420 46.74 3.66 -10.76
C GLN A 420 45.38 2.95 -10.88
N ARG A 421 45.40 1.61 -10.86
CA ARG A 421 44.24 0.76 -11.10
C ARG A 421 43.77 0.21 -9.76
N TRP A 422 42.65 0.72 -9.26
CA TRP A 422 42.09 0.42 -7.94
C TRP A 422 40.83 -0.41 -8.06
N LYS A 423 40.72 -1.42 -7.21
CA LYS A 423 39.56 -2.28 -7.08
C LYS A 423 38.98 -2.13 -5.69
N PHE A 424 37.66 -2.18 -5.61
CA PHE A 424 36.94 -2.01 -4.36
C PHE A 424 36.15 -3.29 -4.10
N ALA A 425 36.30 -3.86 -2.92
CA ALA A 425 35.60 -5.07 -2.51
C ALA A 425 34.95 -4.86 -1.15
N SER A 426 33.69 -5.29 -0.99
CA SER A 426 33.03 -5.27 0.31
C SER A 426 33.68 -6.28 1.24
N ASN A 427 33.87 -5.89 2.50
CA ASN A 427 34.18 -6.80 3.59
C ASN A 427 32.87 -7.30 4.23
N GLY A 428 32.92 -8.45 4.92
CA GLY A 428 31.75 -8.99 5.62
C GLY A 428 31.21 -8.14 6.78
N ASP A 429 31.94 -7.09 7.17
CA ASP A 429 31.55 -6.12 8.21
C ASP A 429 30.91 -4.83 7.65
N GLY A 430 30.68 -4.77 6.33
CA GLY A 430 30.09 -3.62 5.64
C GLY A 430 31.09 -2.51 5.29
N THR A 431 32.37 -2.67 5.59
CA THR A 431 33.42 -1.74 5.12
C THR A 431 33.88 -2.09 3.69
N VAL A 432 34.53 -1.14 3.01
CA VAL A 432 35.11 -1.36 1.67
C VAL A 432 36.62 -1.51 1.77
N ARG A 433 37.15 -2.58 1.19
CA ARG A 433 38.57 -2.79 0.96
C ARG A 433 38.95 -2.23 -0.40
N ILE A 434 39.91 -1.31 -0.45
CA ILE A 434 40.44 -0.76 -1.70
C ILE A 434 41.84 -1.32 -1.91
N TYR A 435 42.12 -1.86 -3.09
CA TYR A 435 43.45 -2.37 -3.42
C TYR A 435 43.84 -2.11 -4.87
N ASP A 436 45.14 -1.90 -5.09
CA ASP A 436 45.68 -1.65 -6.44
C ASP A 436 45.85 -2.95 -7.26
N SER A 437 46.23 -2.80 -8.54
CA SER A 437 46.48 -3.92 -9.47
C SER A 437 47.94 -4.39 -9.46
N CYS A 438 48.76 -3.98 -8.49
CA CYS A 438 50.16 -4.42 -8.42
C CYS A 438 50.26 -5.90 -8.00
N LEU A 439 51.38 -6.55 -8.33
CA LEU A 439 51.66 -7.96 -7.97
C LEU A 439 51.55 -8.23 -6.46
N ILE A 440 51.95 -7.25 -5.64
CA ILE A 440 51.73 -7.23 -4.20
C ILE A 440 50.79 -6.05 -3.92
N PRO A 441 49.48 -6.30 -3.69
CA PRO A 441 48.52 -5.21 -3.58
C PRO A 441 48.78 -4.30 -2.38
N LEU A 442 48.66 -2.98 -2.56
CA LEU A 442 48.52 -2.04 -1.44
C LEU A 442 47.04 -1.98 -1.03
N TYR A 443 46.76 -2.20 0.25
CA TYR A 443 45.41 -2.07 0.80
C TYR A 443 45.25 -0.69 1.45
N LEU A 444 44.28 0.10 0.98
CA LEU A 444 43.84 1.28 1.70
C LEU A 444 42.73 0.83 2.66
N THR A 445 43.04 0.77 3.94
CA THR A 445 42.03 0.62 4.98
C THR A 445 41.73 1.99 5.55
N ALA A 446 40.48 2.44 5.42
CA ALA A 446 40.00 3.48 6.29
C ALA A 446 40.05 2.93 7.72
N ARG A 447 40.80 3.55 8.63
CA ARG A 447 40.60 3.26 10.06
C ARG A 447 39.13 3.58 10.36
N PRO A 448 38.39 2.70 11.06
CA PRO A 448 37.10 3.10 11.58
C PRO A 448 37.33 4.36 12.41
N THR A 449 36.75 5.49 12.00
CA THR A 449 36.57 6.61 12.91
C THR A 449 35.83 6.01 14.10
N PRO A 450 36.33 6.10 15.35
CA PRO A 450 35.60 5.59 16.49
C PRO A 450 34.21 6.21 16.41
N ALA A 451 33.18 5.37 16.26
CA ALA A 451 31.81 5.81 16.32
C ALA A 451 31.71 6.74 17.54
N ALA A 452 31.20 7.95 17.35
CA ALA A 452 30.86 8.81 18.46
C ALA A 452 30.00 7.97 19.40
N ARG A 453 30.60 7.49 20.50
CA ARG A 453 29.89 6.75 21.53
C ARG A 453 28.78 7.68 21.95
N SER A 454 27.53 7.34 21.63
CA SER A 454 26.38 7.84 22.38
C SER A 454 26.76 7.73 23.86
N PRO A 455 26.63 8.81 24.66
CA PRO A 455 26.97 8.75 26.06
C PRO A 455 26.09 7.70 26.72
N SER A 456 26.67 6.53 26.99
CA SER A 456 26.04 5.48 27.74
C SER A 456 25.78 6.02 29.14
N ARG A 457 24.49 6.22 29.41
CA ARG A 457 23.89 6.52 30.71
C ARG A 457 24.56 5.67 31.80
N PRO A 458 25.04 6.24 32.92
CA PRO A 458 25.68 5.44 33.97
C PRO A 458 24.67 4.48 34.59
N SER A 459 24.98 3.19 34.52
CA SER A 459 24.35 2.15 35.33
C SER A 459 24.78 2.35 36.79
N THR A 460 23.87 2.81 37.63
CA THR A 460 24.04 2.79 39.09
C THR A 460 23.74 1.39 39.62
N SER A 461 24.80 0.63 39.91
CA SER A 461 24.73 -0.58 40.73
C SER A 461 24.63 -0.18 42.20
N ALA A 462 23.52 -0.56 42.83
CA ALA A 462 23.27 -0.37 44.26
C ALA A 462 23.82 -1.53 45.10
N ARG A 463 24.41 -1.21 46.26
CA ARG A 463 24.34 -2.00 47.52
C ARG A 463 24.72 -1.15 48.74
N PRO A 464 24.34 -1.54 49.97
CA PRO A 464 23.63 -0.64 50.89
C PRO A 464 24.35 -0.43 52.24
N THR A 465 24.05 0.68 52.94
CA THR A 465 24.04 0.72 54.42
C THR A 465 23.30 1.95 54.96
N ARG A 466 22.13 1.67 55.56
CA ARG A 466 21.65 2.07 56.90
C ARG A 466 22.15 3.40 57.52
N SER A 467 21.21 4.35 57.68
CA SER A 467 20.67 4.83 58.98
C SER A 467 20.36 6.34 58.98
N GLY A 468 19.22 6.70 59.59
CA GLY A 468 19.10 7.96 60.33
C GLY A 468 18.12 9.03 59.82
N ARG A 469 16.89 8.98 60.39
CA ARG A 469 16.05 10.13 60.82
C ARG A 469 15.38 11.07 59.80
N SER A 470 14.04 10.96 59.79
CA SER A 470 12.99 11.99 59.53
C SER A 470 13.10 13.19 60.52
N PRO A 471 12.36 14.33 60.42
CA PRO A 471 11.16 14.59 59.59
C PRO A 471 10.97 16.02 58.99
N ARG A 472 10.08 16.17 57.99
CA ARG A 472 8.93 17.13 57.98
C ARG A 472 8.27 17.22 56.59
N THR A 473 6.94 17.12 56.61
CA THR A 473 5.91 17.39 55.59
C THR A 473 5.57 18.90 55.51
N PRO A 474 4.55 19.36 54.75
CA PRO A 474 4.20 19.15 53.34
C PRO A 474 3.95 20.50 52.61
N SER A 475 3.73 20.53 51.29
CA SER A 475 2.79 21.45 50.61
C SER A 475 2.61 21.09 49.13
N ALA A 476 1.35 21.08 48.69
CA ALA A 476 0.87 20.85 47.33
C ALA A 476 0.65 22.23 46.60
N PRO A 477 -0.16 22.36 45.52
CA PRO A 477 0.32 22.50 44.14
C PRO A 477 -0.14 23.81 43.44
N THR A 478 0.10 23.86 42.11
CA THR A 478 -0.58 24.65 41.04
C THR A 478 -0.25 26.14 40.91
N PRO A 479 -0.45 26.78 39.72
CA PRO A 479 -1.15 26.33 38.49
C PRO A 479 -0.25 25.84 37.34
#